data_AF-A0A559MJ45-F1
#
_entry.id   AF-A0A559MJ45-F1
#
_cell.length_a   1.000
_cell.length_b   1.000
_cell.length_c   1.000
_cell.angle_alpha   90.00
_cell.angle_beta   90.00
_cell.angle_gamma   90.00
#
_symmetry.space_group_name_H-M   'P 1'
#
loop_
_entity.id
_entity.type
_entity.pdbx_description
1 polymer ?
#
loop_
_entity_poly.entity_id
_entity_poly.type
_entity_poly.pdbx_seq_one_letter_code
_entity_poly.pdbx_strand_id
1 'polypeptide(L)'
;MLAHFIISGHLATFTNLWAIFLSTPAGNPENQRPPFRFNGGAGMHPRQVGLAMSCLGAIGVILQMLIYPRLNDRWGTVQIWRKALFVFPIVYVLAPFISLVASAKINEGKTVLTWFAMGFILLLFVAGRTGVTPATTLLINDCTPHPSVRGTIHTAGTTIGNISRSFFPVIAFVIFGKGLNIGIVGLGFWCVAGLSVLACVASFWVREGSNGQDIVLEEEEEEEEPEQDATLTNQPK
;
A
#
# COMPACT_ATOMS: atom_id res chain seq x y z
N MET A 1 2.88 -2.72 13.39
CA MET A 1 3.95 -3.29 12.53
C MET A 1 3.50 -4.47 11.67
N LEU A 2 2.93 -5.54 12.22
CA LEU A 2 2.46 -6.69 11.42
C LEU A 2 1.48 -6.30 10.30
N ALA A 3 0.46 -5.49 10.62
CA ALA A 3 -0.48 -4.99 9.60
C ALA A 3 0.24 -4.20 8.50
N HIS A 4 1.20 -3.35 8.85
CA HIS A 4 2.01 -2.59 7.89
C HIS A 4 2.86 -3.51 6.98
N PHE A 5 3.42 -4.59 7.53
CA PHE A 5 4.14 -5.60 6.77
C PHE A 5 3.24 -6.23 5.71
N ILE A 6 2.07 -6.73 6.09
CA ILE A 6 1.12 -7.37 5.16
C ILE A 6 0.64 -6.37 4.10
N ILE A 7 0.26 -5.16 4.52
CA ILE A 7 -0.22 -4.08 3.65
C ILE A 7 0.83 -3.71 2.61
N SER A 8 2.05 -3.40 3.05
CA SER A 8 3.15 -3.07 2.14
C SER A 8 3.42 -4.19 1.14
N GLY A 9 3.26 -5.44 1.57
CA GLY A 9 3.45 -6.64 0.75
C GLY A 9 2.43 -6.73 -0.37
N HIS A 10 1.13 -6.71 -0.04
CA HIS A 10 0.11 -6.89 -1.08
C HIS A 10 0.02 -5.70 -2.05
N LEU A 11 0.27 -4.46 -1.59
CA LEU A 11 0.31 -3.28 -2.47
C LEU A 11 1.45 -3.37 -3.49
N ALA A 12 2.66 -3.70 -3.03
CA ALA A 12 3.81 -3.83 -3.92
C ALA A 12 3.67 -5.05 -4.84
N THR A 13 3.17 -6.16 -4.31
CA THR A 13 2.96 -7.37 -5.10
C THR A 13 1.98 -7.13 -6.23
N PHE A 14 0.85 -6.48 -5.97
CA PHE A 14 -0.10 -6.15 -7.03
C PHE A 14 0.54 -5.27 -8.10
N THR A 15 1.27 -4.22 -7.72
CA THR A 15 1.87 -3.29 -8.69
C THR A 15 2.86 -4.01 -9.62
N ASN A 16 3.69 -4.89 -9.06
CA ASN A 16 4.66 -5.69 -9.80
C ASN A 16 3.98 -6.76 -10.67
N LEU A 17 3.04 -7.52 -10.09
CA LEU A 17 2.28 -8.57 -10.77
C LEU A 17 1.45 -8.02 -11.93
N TRP A 18 0.84 -6.86 -11.73
CA TRP A 18 0.05 -6.17 -12.73
C TRP A 18 0.89 -5.78 -13.96
N ALA A 19 2.08 -5.21 -13.75
CA ALA A 19 2.95 -4.83 -14.86
C ALA A 19 3.35 -6.05 -15.72
N ILE A 20 3.75 -7.15 -15.09
CA ILE A 20 4.08 -8.40 -15.79
C ILE A 20 2.85 -8.98 -16.50
N PHE A 21 1.71 -9.01 -15.82
CA PHE A 21 0.47 -9.52 -16.37
C PHE A 21 0.01 -8.75 -17.62
N LEU A 22 0.09 -7.42 -17.62
CA LEU A 22 -0.32 -6.63 -18.78
C LEU A 22 0.57 -6.89 -20.01
N SER A 23 1.87 -7.12 -19.81
CA SER A 23 2.80 -7.44 -20.90
C SER A 23 2.83 -8.92 -21.28
N THR A 24 2.23 -9.80 -20.48
CA THR A 24 2.13 -11.23 -20.80
C THR A 24 1.21 -11.40 -22.04
N PRO A 25 1.59 -12.23 -23.03
CA PRO A 25 0.79 -12.45 -24.24
C PRO A 25 -0.66 -12.83 -23.93
N ALA A 26 -1.59 -12.35 -24.76
CA ALA A 26 -3.00 -12.70 -24.64
C ALA A 26 -3.21 -14.21 -24.85
N GLY A 27 -4.13 -14.79 -24.08
CA GLY A 27 -4.44 -16.22 -24.19
C GLY A 27 -5.27 -16.57 -25.42
N ASN A 28 -5.25 -17.85 -25.81
CA ASN A 28 -6.13 -18.35 -26.85
C ASN A 28 -7.59 -18.40 -26.32
N PRO A 29 -8.56 -17.75 -26.98
CA PRO A 29 -9.94 -17.65 -26.47
C PRO A 29 -10.67 -19.01 -26.46
N GLU A 30 -10.25 -19.95 -27.31
CA GLU A 30 -10.90 -21.28 -27.43
C GLU A 30 -10.60 -22.21 -26.25
N ASN A 31 -9.50 -21.95 -25.54
CA ASN A 31 -9.05 -22.77 -24.41
C ASN A 31 -9.48 -22.19 -23.05
N GLN A 32 -10.23 -21.09 -23.03
CA GLN A 32 -10.67 -20.43 -21.80
C GLN A 32 -12.01 -21.00 -21.31
N ARG A 33 -12.04 -21.41 -20.04
CA ARG A 33 -13.20 -21.91 -19.28
C ARG A 33 -13.33 -21.10 -17.97
N PRO A 34 -13.92 -19.88 -18.02
CA PRO A 34 -14.16 -19.09 -16.82
C PRO A 34 -15.10 -19.83 -15.84
N PRO A 35 -15.07 -19.52 -14.53
CA PRO A 35 -14.38 -18.38 -13.92
C PRO A 35 -12.96 -18.68 -13.43
N PHE A 36 -12.48 -19.93 -13.47
CA PHE A 36 -11.19 -20.31 -12.89
C PHE A 36 -10.10 -20.71 -13.88
N ARG A 37 -10.46 -21.28 -15.04
CA ARG A 37 -9.49 -21.77 -16.02
C ARG A 37 -9.40 -20.83 -17.20
N PHE A 38 -8.52 -19.85 -17.12
CA PHE A 38 -8.17 -18.99 -18.24
C PHE A 38 -6.71 -18.56 -18.10
N ASN A 39 -6.09 -18.26 -19.23
CA ASN A 39 -4.65 -18.07 -19.30
C ASN A 39 -4.29 -16.87 -20.15
N GLY A 40 -3.06 -16.37 -19.98
CA GLY A 40 -2.52 -15.21 -20.70
C GLY A 40 -2.81 -13.88 -20.03
N GLY A 41 -2.14 -12.84 -20.52
CA GLY A 41 -2.25 -11.45 -20.06
C GLY A 41 -3.01 -10.56 -21.03
N ALA A 42 -2.74 -9.25 -20.96
CA ALA A 42 -3.35 -8.28 -21.88
C ALA A 42 -2.59 -8.15 -23.23
N GLY A 43 -1.39 -8.72 -23.34
CA GLY A 43 -0.56 -8.65 -24.55
C GLY A 43 -0.10 -7.24 -24.92
N MET A 44 -0.06 -6.32 -23.97
CA MET A 44 0.23 -4.92 -24.21
C MET A 44 1.73 -4.66 -24.35
N HIS A 45 2.09 -3.75 -25.26
CA HIS A 45 3.46 -3.30 -25.39
C HIS A 45 3.91 -2.61 -24.10
N PRO A 46 5.11 -2.90 -23.54
CA PRO A 46 5.58 -2.33 -22.27
C PRO A 46 5.50 -0.79 -22.21
N ARG A 47 5.70 -0.11 -23.33
CA ARG A 47 5.52 1.35 -23.46
C ARG A 47 4.10 1.82 -23.10
N GLN A 48 3.06 1.11 -23.54
CA GLN A 48 1.66 1.45 -23.23
C GLN A 48 1.34 1.22 -21.75
N VAL A 49 1.86 0.13 -21.18
CA VAL A 49 1.75 -0.17 -19.75
C VAL A 49 2.41 0.93 -18.93
N GLY A 50 3.62 1.34 -19.30
CA GLY A 50 4.34 2.43 -18.64
C GLY A 50 3.57 3.75 -18.68
N LEU A 51 3.03 4.15 -19.85
CA LEU A 51 2.20 5.36 -19.97
C LEU A 51 0.95 5.30 -19.08
N ALA A 52 0.24 4.17 -19.09
CA ALA A 52 -0.95 3.98 -18.26
C ALA A 52 -0.63 4.12 -16.76
N MET A 53 0.40 3.42 -16.30
CA MET A 53 0.84 3.43 -14.90
C MET A 53 1.33 4.81 -14.47
N SER A 54 2.02 5.55 -15.35
CA SER A 54 2.45 6.93 -15.08
C SER A 54 1.27 7.90 -14.93
N CYS A 55 0.28 7.85 -15.82
CA CYS A 55 -0.92 8.69 -15.72
C CYS A 55 -1.69 8.40 -14.42
N LEU A 56 -1.84 7.13 -14.07
CA LEU A 56 -2.49 6.73 -12.81
C LEU A 56 -1.68 7.11 -11.57
N GLY A 57 -0.35 7.10 -11.67
CA GLY A 57 0.54 7.63 -10.64
C GLY A 57 0.29 9.12 -10.40
N ALA A 58 0.26 9.91 -11.48
CA ALA A 58 -0.02 11.35 -11.41
C ALA A 58 -1.41 11.64 -10.80
N ILE A 59 -2.45 10.92 -11.25
CA ILE A 59 -3.80 11.00 -10.66
C ILE A 59 -3.77 10.64 -9.17
N GLY A 60 -3.05 9.58 -8.80
CA GLY A 60 -2.91 9.15 -7.41
C GLY A 60 -2.30 10.21 -6.50
N VAL A 61 -1.29 10.94 -6.97
CA VAL A 61 -0.68 12.06 -6.22
C VAL A 61 -1.69 13.19 -6.01
N ILE A 62 -2.44 13.56 -7.05
CA ILE A 62 -3.49 14.58 -6.95
C ILE A 62 -4.57 14.15 -5.94
N LEU A 63 -5.05 12.91 -6.04
CA LEU A 63 -6.01 12.32 -5.11
C LEU A 63 -5.48 12.38 -3.66
N GLN A 64 -4.19 12.06 -3.46
CA GLN A 64 -3.59 12.06 -2.13
C GLN A 64 -3.44 13.48 -1.56
N MET A 65 -3.08 14.48 -2.36
CA MET A 65 -2.93 15.86 -1.86
C MET A 65 -4.27 16.53 -1.60
N LEU A 66 -5.29 16.29 -2.44
CA LEU A 66 -6.56 17.04 -2.37
C LEU A 66 -7.67 16.32 -1.62
N ILE A 67 -7.79 15.00 -1.80
CA ILE A 67 -8.95 14.23 -1.33
C ILE A 67 -8.68 13.62 0.04
N TYR A 68 -7.48 13.09 0.27
CA TYR A 68 -7.17 12.44 1.54
C TYR A 68 -7.34 13.36 2.77
N PRO A 69 -6.84 14.62 2.80
CA PRO A 69 -7.01 15.49 3.97
C PRO A 69 -8.49 15.71 4.30
N ARG A 70 -9.31 16.01 3.28
CA ARG A 70 -10.75 16.23 3.45
C ARG A 70 -11.50 14.99 3.96
N LEU A 71 -11.09 13.81 3.51
CA LEU A 71 -11.64 12.56 4.03
C LEU A 71 -11.23 12.37 5.49
N ASN A 72 -9.94 12.58 5.80
CA ASN A 72 -9.36 12.41 7.13
C ASN A 72 -10.04 13.27 8.19
N ASP A 73 -10.28 14.54 7.88
CA ASP A 73 -10.97 15.48 8.78
C ASP A 73 -12.41 15.02 9.09
N ARG A 74 -13.06 14.32 8.16
CA ARG A 74 -14.46 13.91 8.31
C ARG A 74 -14.66 12.55 8.99
N TRP A 75 -13.77 11.59 8.72
CA TRP A 75 -13.96 10.19 9.15
C TRP A 75 -12.90 9.69 10.12
N GLY A 76 -11.82 10.44 10.34
CA GLY A 76 -10.68 9.98 11.12
C GLY A 76 -9.84 8.92 10.40
N THR A 77 -8.63 8.71 10.91
CA THR A 77 -7.57 7.97 10.22
C THR A 77 -7.87 6.47 10.16
N VAL A 78 -8.22 5.84 11.28
CA VAL A 78 -8.50 4.39 11.33
C VAL A 78 -9.70 4.00 10.46
N GLN A 79 -10.75 4.82 10.43
CA GLN A 79 -11.94 4.48 9.64
C GLN A 79 -11.67 4.52 8.14
N ILE A 80 -10.95 5.54 7.66
CA ILE A 80 -10.53 5.62 6.24
C ILE A 80 -9.62 4.46 5.91
N TRP A 81 -8.65 4.20 6.77
CA TRP A 81 -7.69 3.12 6.58
C TRP A 81 -8.40 1.77 6.45
N ARG A 82 -9.32 1.44 7.36
CA ARG A 82 -10.10 0.19 7.30
C ARG A 82 -11.02 0.12 6.09
N LYS A 83 -11.77 1.19 5.79
CA LYS A 83 -12.66 1.23 4.61
C LYS A 83 -11.87 1.06 3.30
N ALA A 84 -10.71 1.69 3.19
CA ALA A 84 -9.86 1.61 2.03
C ALA A 84 -9.24 0.20 1.86
N LEU A 85 -8.96 -0.51 2.95
CA LEU A 85 -8.45 -1.89 2.88
C LEU A 85 -9.42 -2.86 2.20
N PHE A 86 -10.73 -2.68 2.38
CA PHE A 86 -11.74 -3.55 1.75
C PHE A 86 -11.80 -3.45 0.22
N VAL A 87 -11.21 -2.40 -0.38
CA VAL A 87 -11.15 -2.24 -1.84
C VAL A 87 -10.20 -3.27 -2.46
N PHE A 88 -9.10 -3.62 -1.78
CA PHE A 88 -8.04 -4.44 -2.37
C PHE A 88 -8.44 -5.88 -2.68
N PRO A 89 -9.14 -6.63 -1.80
CA PRO A 89 -9.62 -7.96 -2.13
C PRO A 89 -10.44 -7.99 -3.43
N ILE A 90 -11.31 -7.00 -3.60
CA ILE A 90 -12.17 -6.86 -4.79
C ILE A 90 -11.30 -6.62 -6.04
N VAL A 91 -10.39 -5.65 -5.97
CA VAL A 91 -9.47 -5.33 -7.06
C VAL A 91 -8.65 -6.55 -7.47
N TYR A 92 -8.11 -7.30 -6.51
CA TYR A 92 -7.24 -8.45 -6.79
C TYR A 92 -8.01 -9.63 -7.35
N VAL A 93 -9.26 -9.84 -6.93
CA VAL A 93 -10.14 -10.86 -7.54
C VAL A 93 -10.48 -10.50 -8.99
N LEU A 94 -10.78 -9.23 -9.27
CA LEU A 94 -11.20 -8.76 -10.59
C LEU A 94 -10.04 -8.65 -11.60
N ALA A 95 -8.84 -8.30 -11.13
CA ALA A 95 -7.65 -8.05 -11.95
C ALA A 95 -7.40 -9.06 -13.08
N PRO A 96 -7.35 -10.39 -12.83
CA PRO A 96 -7.01 -11.35 -13.88
C PRO A 96 -8.07 -11.45 -14.98
N PHE A 97 -9.33 -11.09 -14.71
CA PHE A 97 -10.41 -11.19 -15.70
C PHE A 97 -10.22 -10.26 -16.91
N ILE A 98 -9.30 -9.29 -16.84
CA ILE A 98 -8.86 -8.53 -18.02
C ILE A 98 -8.34 -9.45 -19.12
N SER A 99 -7.73 -10.59 -18.76
CA SER A 99 -7.27 -11.59 -19.73
C SER A 99 -8.40 -12.08 -20.64
N LEU A 100 -9.61 -12.28 -20.09
CA LEU A 100 -10.77 -12.68 -20.87
C LEU A 100 -11.23 -11.58 -21.84
N VAL A 101 -11.19 -10.32 -21.39
CA VAL A 101 -11.57 -9.15 -22.19
C VAL A 101 -10.58 -8.95 -23.34
N ALA A 102 -9.28 -9.06 -23.05
CA ALA A 102 -8.21 -8.93 -24.03
C ALA A 102 -8.22 -10.06 -25.07
N SER A 103 -8.58 -11.28 -24.65
CA SER A 103 -8.67 -12.44 -25.54
C SER A 103 -9.98 -12.51 -26.35
N ALA A 104 -11.05 -11.79 -26.02
CA ALA A 104 -12.35 -11.97 -26.70
C ALA A 104 -12.27 -11.87 -28.24
N LYS A 105 -13.05 -12.67 -28.99
CA LYS A 105 -12.96 -12.81 -30.46
C LYS A 105 -13.51 -11.62 -31.29
N ILE A 106 -14.17 -10.61 -30.70
CA ILE A 106 -14.92 -9.57 -31.43
C ILE A 106 -14.03 -8.37 -31.85
N ASN A 107 -13.76 -8.20 -33.15
CA ASN A 107 -12.62 -7.42 -33.69
C ASN A 107 -12.70 -5.89 -33.68
N GLU A 108 -13.80 -5.22 -33.33
CA GLU A 108 -13.90 -3.76 -33.56
C GLU A 108 -13.94 -2.85 -32.31
N GLY A 109 -13.86 -3.40 -31.08
CA GLY A 109 -13.89 -2.60 -29.84
C GLY A 109 -12.97 -3.06 -28.70
N LYS A 110 -12.13 -4.09 -28.92
CA LYS A 110 -11.36 -4.77 -27.85
C LYS A 110 -10.42 -3.86 -27.09
N THR A 111 -9.72 -2.99 -27.82
CA THR A 111 -8.71 -2.10 -27.24
C THR A 111 -9.39 -1.16 -26.26
N VAL A 112 -10.48 -0.52 -26.67
CA VAL A 112 -11.21 0.47 -25.85
C VAL A 112 -11.77 -0.17 -24.58
N LEU A 113 -12.45 -1.32 -24.69
CA LEU A 113 -13.02 -2.00 -23.53
C LEU A 113 -11.93 -2.49 -22.56
N THR A 114 -10.81 -2.99 -23.07
CA THR A 114 -9.66 -3.40 -22.25
C THR A 114 -9.07 -2.21 -21.51
N TRP A 115 -8.90 -1.07 -22.17
CA TRP A 115 -8.44 0.17 -21.54
C TRP A 115 -9.42 0.67 -20.46
N PHE A 116 -10.72 0.61 -20.70
CA PHE A 116 -11.72 0.98 -19.70
C PHE A 116 -11.72 0.04 -18.49
N ALA A 117 -11.69 -1.29 -18.71
CA ALA A 117 -11.63 -2.27 -17.63
C ALA A 117 -10.35 -2.12 -16.80
N MET A 118 -9.22 -1.93 -17.48
CA MET A 118 -7.92 -1.66 -16.85
C MET A 118 -7.94 -0.36 -16.05
N GLY A 119 -8.45 0.72 -16.64
CA GLY A 119 -8.60 2.02 -16.00
C GLY A 119 -9.48 1.95 -14.76
N PHE A 120 -10.60 1.23 -14.82
CA PHE A 120 -11.50 1.02 -13.68
C PHE A 120 -10.81 0.27 -12.52
N ILE A 121 -10.17 -0.86 -12.82
CA ILE A 121 -9.44 -1.65 -11.80
C ILE A 121 -8.33 -0.82 -11.16
N LEU A 122 -7.57 -0.07 -11.97
CA LEU A 122 -6.49 0.76 -11.46
C LEU A 122 -6.98 1.99 -10.71
N LEU A 123 -8.09 2.59 -11.10
CA LEU A 123 -8.72 3.68 -10.37
C LEU A 123 -9.13 3.22 -8.97
N LEU A 124 -9.76 2.05 -8.86
CA LEU A 124 -10.09 1.45 -7.56
C LEU A 124 -8.84 1.18 -6.72
N PHE A 125 -7.80 0.60 -7.34
CA PHE A 125 -6.52 0.37 -6.67
C PHE A 125 -5.89 1.67 -6.14
N VAL A 126 -5.86 2.72 -6.98
CA VAL A 126 -5.34 4.05 -6.62
C VAL A 126 -6.15 4.63 -5.48
N ALA A 127 -7.48 4.62 -5.57
CA ALA A 127 -8.35 5.17 -4.53
C ALA A 127 -8.13 4.50 -3.16
N GLY A 128 -8.08 3.16 -3.13
CA GLY A 128 -7.77 2.42 -1.90
C GLY A 128 -6.37 2.73 -1.37
N ARG A 129 -5.35 2.73 -2.25
CA ARG A 129 -3.96 3.04 -1.87
C ARG A 129 -3.80 4.45 -1.33
N THR A 130 -4.51 5.43 -1.90
CA THR A 130 -4.51 6.82 -1.42
C THR A 130 -5.07 6.93 -0.01
N GLY A 131 -6.08 6.13 0.37
CA GLY A 131 -6.58 6.09 1.74
C GLY A 131 -5.60 5.39 2.70
N VAL A 132 -5.01 4.28 2.26
CA VAL A 132 -4.18 3.45 3.15
C VAL A 132 -2.78 4.02 3.38
N THR A 133 -2.14 4.59 2.38
CA THR A 133 -0.72 4.99 2.46
C THR A 133 -0.46 6.07 3.51
N PRO A 134 -1.07 7.28 3.42
CA PRO A 134 -0.90 8.32 4.43
C PRO A 134 -1.46 7.91 5.80
N ALA A 135 -2.60 7.20 5.86
CA ALA A 135 -3.16 6.76 7.13
C ALA A 135 -2.26 5.75 7.86
N THR A 136 -1.57 4.89 7.13
CA THR A 136 -0.59 3.97 7.72
C THR A 136 0.60 4.72 8.31
N THR A 137 1.10 5.74 7.60
CA THR A 137 2.20 6.59 8.11
C THR A 137 1.78 7.33 9.37
N LEU A 138 0.57 7.88 9.38
CA LEU A 138 0.03 8.57 10.55
C LEU A 138 -0.12 7.61 11.75
N LEU A 139 -0.72 6.43 11.55
CA LEU A 139 -0.85 5.42 12.61
C LEU A 139 0.50 4.95 13.18
N ILE A 140 1.53 4.84 12.34
CA ILE A 140 2.88 4.50 12.81
C ILE A 140 3.46 5.65 13.66
N ASN A 141 3.26 6.89 13.22
CA ASN A 141 3.72 8.08 13.94
C ASN A 141 2.92 8.35 15.23
N ASP A 142 1.67 7.88 15.32
CA ASP A 142 0.84 8.00 16.52
C ASP A 142 1.17 6.94 17.57
N CYS A 143 1.95 5.91 17.20
CA CYS A 143 2.46 4.91 18.14
C CYS A 143 3.65 5.42 18.97
N THR A 144 4.08 6.68 18.81
CA THR A 144 5.28 7.22 19.47
C THR A 144 4.89 8.11 20.65
N PRO A 145 5.28 7.77 21.89
CA PRO A 145 4.92 8.55 23.08
C PRO A 145 5.72 9.86 23.23
N HIS A 146 6.86 9.99 22.54
CA HIS A 146 7.73 11.15 22.65
C HIS A 146 8.42 11.47 21.29
N PRO A 147 8.66 12.75 20.94
CA PRO A 147 9.32 13.13 19.70
C PRO A 147 10.71 12.50 19.50
N SER A 148 11.46 12.25 20.58
CA SER A 148 12.81 11.66 20.54
C SER A 148 12.85 10.23 19.96
N VAL A 149 11.76 9.47 20.09
CA VAL A 149 11.68 8.08 19.57
C VAL A 149 10.92 7.98 18.24
N ARG A 150 10.32 9.08 17.78
CA ARG A 150 9.50 9.11 16.57
C ARG A 150 10.29 8.73 15.31
N GLY A 151 11.51 9.27 15.17
CA GLY A 151 12.39 8.94 14.05
C GLY A 151 12.74 7.45 13.99
N THR A 152 13.00 6.82 15.14
CA THR A 152 13.33 5.40 15.25
C THR A 152 12.16 4.50 14.85
N ILE A 153 10.95 4.77 15.36
CA ILE A 153 9.75 3.98 15.02
C ILE A 153 9.36 4.15 13.54
N HIS A 154 9.46 5.37 13.00
CA HIS A 154 9.21 5.63 11.59
C HIS A 154 10.19 4.86 10.69
N THR A 155 11.48 4.88 11.05
CA THR A 155 12.52 4.14 10.33
C THR A 155 12.30 2.64 10.42
N ALA A 156 11.95 2.11 11.60
CA ALA A 156 11.61 0.70 11.77
C ALA A 156 10.40 0.30 10.90
N GLY A 157 9.35 1.13 10.87
CA GLY A 157 8.20 0.94 9.99
C GLY A 157 8.60 0.89 8.51
N THR A 158 9.43 1.85 8.07
CA THR A 158 9.95 1.91 6.70
C THR A 158 10.75 0.67 6.32
N THR A 159 11.65 0.22 7.20
CA THR A 159 12.45 -1.00 7.00
C THR A 159 11.56 -2.24 6.86
N ILE A 160 10.60 -2.42 7.77
CA ILE A 160 9.62 -3.52 7.71
C ILE A 160 8.81 -3.47 6.41
N GLY A 161 8.39 -2.27 6.00
CA GLY A 161 7.71 -2.06 4.73
C GLY A 161 8.58 -2.52 3.56
N ASN A 162 9.84 -2.11 3.51
CA ASN A 162 10.75 -2.46 2.41
C ASN A 162 11.07 -3.95 2.33
N ILE A 163 11.31 -4.58 3.49
CA ILE A 163 11.45 -6.05 3.58
C ILE A 163 10.24 -6.72 2.92
N SER A 164 9.04 -6.31 3.31
CA SER A 164 7.80 -6.85 2.72
C SER A 164 7.74 -6.67 1.19
N ARG A 165 8.07 -5.46 0.70
CA ARG A 165 8.08 -5.14 -0.73
C ARG A 165 9.09 -5.95 -1.52
N SER A 166 10.14 -6.47 -0.89
CA SER A 166 11.11 -7.36 -1.53
C SER A 166 10.66 -8.83 -1.53
N PHE A 167 10.03 -9.32 -0.45
CA PHE A 167 9.70 -10.74 -0.31
C PHE A 167 8.43 -11.17 -1.05
N PHE A 168 7.31 -10.46 -0.88
CA PHE A 168 6.02 -10.92 -1.42
C PHE A 168 5.95 -10.96 -2.96
N PRO A 169 6.49 -9.98 -3.71
CA PRO A 169 6.43 -10.03 -5.17
C PRO A 169 7.15 -11.24 -5.75
N VAL A 170 8.29 -11.65 -5.18
CA VAL A 170 9.05 -12.82 -5.62
C VAL A 170 8.19 -14.08 -5.52
N ILE A 171 7.53 -14.29 -4.38
CA ILE A 171 6.64 -15.44 -4.16
C ILE A 171 5.47 -15.40 -5.15
N ALA A 172 4.85 -14.23 -5.33
CA ALA A 172 3.72 -14.09 -6.23
C ALA A 172 4.08 -14.32 -7.71
N PHE A 173 5.29 -13.94 -8.14
CA PHE A 173 5.76 -14.23 -9.49
C PHE A 173 5.95 -15.73 -9.73
N VAL A 174 6.47 -16.47 -8.74
CA VAL A 174 6.57 -17.94 -8.83
C VAL A 174 5.18 -18.56 -8.96
N ILE A 175 4.22 -18.10 -8.15
CA ILE A 175 2.82 -18.58 -8.20
C ILE A 175 2.17 -18.21 -9.54
N PHE A 176 2.38 -16.99 -10.03
CA PHE A 176 1.86 -16.52 -11.31
C PHE A 176 2.41 -17.33 -12.49
N GLY A 177 3.72 -17.57 -12.52
CA GLY A 177 4.35 -18.41 -13.54
C GLY A 177 3.81 -19.84 -13.54
N LYS A 178 3.64 -20.44 -12.35
CA LYS A 178 2.96 -21.74 -12.22
C LYS A 178 1.52 -21.68 -12.70
N GLY A 179 0.79 -20.61 -12.37
CA GLY A 179 -0.57 -20.34 -12.82
C GLY A 179 -0.68 -20.32 -14.35
N LEU A 180 0.26 -19.64 -15.03
CA LEU A 180 0.32 -19.64 -16.49
C LEU A 180 0.52 -21.06 -17.07
N ASN A 181 1.36 -21.89 -16.45
CA ASN A 181 1.60 -23.25 -16.94
C ASN A 181 0.37 -24.17 -16.78
N ILE A 182 -0.40 -24.01 -15.71
CA ILE A 182 -1.61 -24.82 -15.45
C ILE A 182 -2.90 -24.23 -16.03
N GLY A 183 -2.82 -23.09 -16.72
CA GLY A 183 -3.97 -22.42 -17.33
C GLY A 183 -4.87 -21.67 -16.34
N ILE A 184 -4.31 -21.19 -15.23
CA ILE A 184 -4.99 -20.42 -14.17
C ILE A 184 -4.17 -19.14 -13.91
N VAL A 185 -4.27 -18.15 -14.80
CA VAL A 185 -3.52 -16.88 -14.68
C VAL A 185 -3.90 -16.09 -13.43
N GLY A 186 -5.14 -16.27 -12.94
CA GLY A 186 -5.64 -15.64 -11.73
C GLY A 186 -4.96 -16.10 -10.44
N LEU A 187 -4.22 -17.21 -10.45
CA LEU A 187 -3.67 -17.82 -9.23
C LEU A 187 -2.80 -16.84 -8.42
N GLY A 188 -1.90 -16.11 -9.09
CA GLY A 188 -1.07 -15.10 -8.43
C GLY A 188 -1.93 -14.00 -7.79
N PHE A 189 -2.91 -13.46 -8.53
CA PHE A 189 -3.78 -12.40 -8.05
C PHE A 189 -4.68 -12.83 -6.90
N TRP A 190 -5.22 -14.05 -6.93
CA TRP A 190 -6.07 -14.56 -5.86
C TRP A 190 -5.29 -14.88 -4.58
N CYS A 191 -4.03 -15.29 -4.68
CA CYS A 191 -3.15 -15.37 -3.51
C CYS A 191 -2.93 -13.98 -2.88
N VAL A 192 -2.75 -12.94 -3.70
CA VAL A 192 -2.65 -11.55 -3.21
C VAL A 192 -3.98 -11.06 -2.64
N ALA A 193 -5.12 -11.50 -3.21
CA ALA A 193 -6.45 -11.26 -2.64
C ALA A 193 -6.56 -11.87 -1.24
N GLY A 194 -6.12 -13.11 -1.04
CA GLY A 194 -6.02 -13.73 0.29
C GLY A 194 -5.16 -12.90 1.25
N LEU A 195 -4.00 -12.42 0.79
CA LEU A 195 -3.12 -11.56 1.60
C LEU A 195 -3.80 -10.23 1.98
N SER A 196 -4.59 -9.63 1.09
CA SER A 196 -5.36 -8.42 1.40
C SER A 196 -6.52 -8.66 2.36
N VAL A 197 -7.13 -9.84 2.35
CA VAL A 197 -8.10 -10.24 3.37
C VAL A 197 -7.41 -10.37 4.73
N LEU A 198 -6.22 -10.97 4.78
CA LEU A 198 -5.40 -10.99 6.00
C LEU A 198 -5.05 -9.59 6.50
N ALA A 199 -4.79 -8.63 5.60
CA ALA A 199 -4.59 -7.23 5.97
C ALA A 199 -5.86 -6.60 6.56
N CYS A 200 -7.03 -6.85 5.96
CA CYS A 200 -8.32 -6.39 6.49
C CYS A 200 -8.57 -6.97 7.89
N VAL A 201 -8.30 -8.26 8.07
CA VAL A 201 -8.43 -8.94 9.37
C VAL A 201 -7.45 -8.30 10.36
N ALA A 202 -6.16 -8.22 10.03
CA ALA A 202 -5.12 -7.60 10.87
C ALA A 202 -5.45 -6.14 11.28
N SER A 203 -6.20 -5.42 10.45
CA SER A 203 -6.63 -4.03 10.72
C SER A 203 -7.55 -3.87 11.93
N PHE A 204 -8.27 -4.93 12.33
CA PHE A 204 -9.17 -4.88 13.49
C PHE A 204 -8.43 -4.80 14.82
N TRP A 205 -7.19 -5.32 14.88
CA TRP A 205 -6.34 -5.21 16.09
C TRP A 205 -5.58 -3.88 16.17
N VAL A 206 -5.56 -3.09 15.10
CA VAL A 206 -4.93 -1.76 15.11
C VAL A 206 -5.88 -0.75 15.73
N ARG A 207 -5.38 0.01 16.69
CA ARG A 207 -6.05 1.13 17.33
C ARG A 207 -5.26 2.42 17.07
N GLU A 208 -5.95 3.54 17.06
CA GLU A 208 -5.31 4.85 17.16
C GLU A 208 -4.52 4.91 18.49
N GLY A 209 -3.30 5.45 18.43
CA GLY A 209 -2.51 5.76 19.61
C GLY A 209 -3.11 6.97 20.36
N SER A 210 -2.54 7.33 21.50
CA SER A 210 -3.00 8.44 22.32
C SER A 210 -2.60 9.80 21.73
N ASN A 211 -3.07 10.13 20.51
CA ASN A 211 -3.07 11.45 19.86
C ASN A 211 -1.89 12.42 20.12
N GLY A 212 -0.68 11.94 20.41
CA GLY A 212 0.38 12.80 20.92
C GLY A 212 -0.09 13.71 22.07
N GLN A 213 -0.80 13.16 23.07
CA GLN A 213 -0.79 13.82 24.39
C GLN A 213 0.66 13.79 24.85
N ASP A 214 1.41 14.81 24.44
CA ASP A 214 2.75 15.07 24.93
C ASP A 214 2.64 15.02 26.45
N ILE A 215 3.31 14.03 27.05
CA ILE A 215 3.60 14.09 28.47
C ILE A 215 4.48 15.32 28.57
N VAL A 216 3.89 16.46 28.98
CA VAL A 216 4.63 17.68 29.26
C VAL A 216 5.63 17.26 30.32
N LEU A 217 6.89 17.10 29.92
CA LEU A 217 7.96 16.92 30.88
C LEU A 217 8.00 18.23 31.64
N GLU A 218 7.79 18.18 32.96
CA GLU A 218 8.37 19.17 33.85
C GLU A 218 9.85 19.21 33.45
N GLU A 219 10.28 20.35 32.91
CA GLU A 219 11.70 20.60 32.66
C GLU A 219 12.41 20.21 33.95
N GLU A 220 13.36 19.26 33.88
CA GLU A 220 14.25 18.99 35.00
C GLU A 220 14.86 20.35 35.34
N GLU A 221 14.42 20.95 36.45
CA GLU A 221 14.96 22.20 36.98
C GLU A 221 16.48 22.02 36.96
N GLU A 222 17.17 22.82 36.16
CA GLU A 222 18.62 22.92 36.20
C GLU A 222 18.97 23.12 37.68
N GLU A 223 19.61 22.12 38.29
CA GLU A 223 20.13 22.21 39.65
C GLU A 223 21.06 23.43 39.65
N GLU A 224 20.58 24.57 40.18
CA GLU A 224 21.40 25.74 40.46
C GLU A 224 22.54 25.26 41.36
N GLU A 225 23.75 25.15 40.80
CA GLU A 225 24.96 24.94 41.59
C GLU A 225 25.03 26.07 42.63
N PRO A 226 25.08 25.77 43.94
CA PRO A 226 25.19 26.81 44.93
C PRO A 226 26.57 27.46 44.82
N GLU A 227 26.58 28.73 44.40
CA GLU A 227 27.75 29.62 44.46
C GLU A 227 28.31 29.59 45.90
N GLN A 228 29.44 28.89 46.09
CA GLN A 228 30.13 28.88 47.37
C GLN A 228 30.74 30.25 47.65
N ASP A 229 30.12 30.94 48.62
CA ASP A 229 30.62 32.09 49.35
C ASP A 229 32.08 31.91 49.80
N ALA A 230 33.01 32.52 49.07
CA ALA A 230 34.41 32.68 49.49
C ALA A 230 34.57 33.99 50.28
N THR A 231 34.00 34.03 51.48
CA THR A 231 34.39 35.03 52.47
C THR A 231 35.79 34.68 53.02
N LEU A 232 36.84 35.28 52.45
CA LEU A 232 38.12 35.44 53.15
C LEU A 232 38.39 36.93 53.41
N THR A 233 38.07 37.28 54.66
CA THR A 233 38.51 38.45 55.41
C THR A 233 39.94 38.88 55.09
N ASN A 234 40.12 40.15 54.72
CA ASN A 234 41.30 40.91 55.08
C ASN A 234 40.88 42.35 55.44
N GLN A 235 41.03 42.69 56.73
CA GLN A 235 40.79 44.02 57.31
C GLN A 235 42.06 44.91 57.19
N PRO A 236 41.95 46.24 57.37
CA PRO A 236 42.81 47.24 56.72
C PRO A 236 43.93 47.84 57.58
N LYS A 237 44.87 48.50 56.86
CA LYS A 237 45.99 49.39 57.26
C LYS A 237 47.26 48.73 57.80
#